data_AF-A0A7L3M5I9-F1
#
_entry.id   AF-A0A7L3M5I9-F1
#
_cell.length_a   1.000
_cell.length_b   1.000
_cell.length_c   1.000
_cell.angle_alpha   90.00
_cell.angle_beta   90.00
_cell.angle_gamma   90.00
#
_symmetry.space_group_name_H-M   'P 1'
#
loop_
_entity.id
_entity.type
_entity.pdbx_description
1 polymer ?
#
loop_
_entity_poly.entity_id
_entity_poly.type
_entity_poly.pdbx_seq_one_letter_code
_entity_poly.pdbx_strand_id
1 'polypeptide(L)'
;QETGLQYKKFMAYPWILTVTWPVDMDNEDYPLIRTGPYWKKFKANFCEFIAVLVQQCQCSILYDNYLMDTIISLLTGLADSMVRAFRHTSTLAAMKLLTAVVSVHLNLDVNKHNAQRLYEVEKKRISGKRTSYRLDQLERKRKEVREVSCMGDL
;
A
#
# COMPACT_ATOMS: atom_id res chain seq x y z
N GLN A 1 2.72 -33.84 15.74
CA GLN A 1 3.76 -33.80 14.68
C GLN A 1 3.63 -32.58 13.76
N GLU A 2 2.44 -32.00 13.57
CA GLU A 2 2.22 -30.84 12.66
C GLU A 2 2.72 -29.48 13.18
N THR A 3 2.81 -29.29 14.50
CA THR A 3 3.29 -28.04 15.12
C THR A 3 4.75 -27.70 14.77
N GLY A 4 5.58 -28.72 14.58
CA GLY A 4 6.99 -28.56 14.19
C GLY A 4 7.19 -28.09 12.74
N LEU A 5 6.22 -28.33 11.85
CA LEU A 5 6.31 -27.91 10.45
C LEU A 5 5.92 -26.44 10.27
N GLN A 6 4.93 -25.97 11.04
CA GLN A 6 4.60 -24.56 11.16
C GLN A 6 5.77 -23.75 11.73
N TYR A 7 6.47 -24.29 12.74
CA TYR A 7 7.66 -23.66 13.32
C TYR A 7 8.75 -23.39 12.27
N LYS A 8 9.01 -24.34 11.37
CA LYS A 8 10.00 -24.19 10.29
C LYS A 8 9.59 -23.13 9.26
N LYS A 9 8.29 -23.00 8.96
CA LYS A 9 7.76 -22.05 7.96
C LYS A 9 7.86 -20.60 8.42
N PHE A 10 7.74 -20.35 9.73
CA PHE A 10 7.83 -19.00 10.31
C PHE A 10 9.24 -18.60 10.77
N MET A 11 10.28 -19.37 10.45
CA MET A 11 11.67 -19.00 10.82
C MET A 11 12.14 -17.69 10.19
N ALA A 12 11.54 -17.25 9.07
CA ALA A 12 11.80 -15.93 8.48
C ALA A 12 11.30 -14.76 9.35
N TYR A 13 10.32 -15.01 10.22
CA TYR A 13 9.73 -14.01 11.12
C TYR A 13 9.58 -14.60 12.53
N PRO A 14 10.69 -14.67 13.32
CA PRO A 14 10.68 -15.31 14.64
C PRO A 14 9.65 -14.70 15.62
N TRP A 15 9.32 -13.42 15.44
CA TRP A 15 8.29 -12.74 16.23
C TRP A 15 6.89 -13.31 16.01
N ILE A 16 6.58 -13.92 14.86
CA ILE A 16 5.26 -14.56 14.65
C ILE A 16 5.05 -15.67 15.68
N LEU A 17 6.12 -16.37 16.06
CA LEU A 17 6.04 -17.47 17.03
C LEU A 17 5.61 -16.98 18.42
N THR A 18 5.95 -15.74 18.79
CA THR A 18 5.52 -15.13 20.08
C THR A 18 4.07 -14.66 20.05
N VAL A 19 3.50 -14.39 18.87
CA VAL A 19 2.09 -14.03 18.72
C VAL A 19 1.21 -15.26 18.52
N THR A 20 1.74 -16.35 17.96
CA THR A 20 1.02 -17.62 17.80
C THR A 20 0.89 -18.45 19.09
N TRP A 21 1.69 -18.14 20.11
CA TRP A 21 1.74 -18.90 21.36
C TRP A 21 1.54 -17.92 22.53
N PRO A 22 0.36 -17.85 23.21
CA PRO A 22 -0.74 -18.80 23.30
C PRO A 22 -2.02 -18.19 22.67
N VAL A 23 -2.21 -18.37 21.36
CA VAL A 23 -3.55 -18.17 20.82
C VAL A 23 -4.31 -19.42 21.23
N ASP A 24 -5.29 -19.29 22.13
CA ASP A 24 -6.22 -20.37 22.48
C ASP A 24 -6.82 -20.90 21.17
N MET A 25 -6.25 -22.00 20.67
CA MET A 25 -6.63 -22.57 19.38
C MET A 25 -8.08 -23.09 19.37
N ASP A 26 -8.68 -23.18 20.57
CA ASP A 26 -10.08 -23.55 20.78
C ASP A 26 -11.05 -22.38 20.56
N ASN A 27 -10.59 -21.13 20.68
CA ASN A 27 -11.37 -19.95 20.31
C ASN A 27 -11.11 -19.59 18.85
N GLU A 28 -11.93 -20.12 17.94
CA GLU A 28 -11.89 -19.76 16.51
C GLU A 28 -12.26 -18.28 16.24
N ASP A 29 -12.61 -17.52 17.27
CA ASP A 29 -13.14 -16.16 17.21
C ASP A 29 -12.05 -15.07 17.15
N TYR A 30 -11.82 -14.54 15.94
CA TYR A 30 -10.91 -13.41 15.69
C TYR A 30 -11.66 -12.15 15.21
N PRO A 31 -11.07 -10.94 15.35
CA PRO A 31 -11.75 -9.65 15.13
C PRO A 31 -12.53 -9.50 13.82
N LEU A 32 -12.08 -10.17 12.75
CA LEU A 32 -12.72 -10.08 11.43
C LEU A 32 -13.96 -10.95 11.26
N ILE A 33 -14.20 -11.95 12.12
CA ILE A 33 -15.43 -12.76 12.07
C ILE A 33 -16.43 -12.40 13.16
N ARG A 34 -15.96 -11.73 14.22
CA ARG A 34 -16.84 -11.25 15.30
C ARG A 34 -17.95 -10.34 14.75
N THR A 35 -19.15 -10.57 15.29
CA THR A 35 -20.36 -9.80 14.98
C THR A 35 -20.57 -8.70 16.00
N GLY A 36 -21.08 -7.55 15.54
CA GLY A 36 -21.40 -6.41 16.40
C GLY A 36 -20.99 -5.08 15.77
N PRO A 37 -21.60 -3.96 16.19
CA PRO A 37 -21.33 -2.63 15.61
C PRO A 37 -19.87 -2.22 15.80
N TYR A 38 -19.27 -2.54 16.95
CA TYR A 38 -17.85 -2.31 17.21
C TYR A 38 -16.95 -3.04 16.21
N TRP A 39 -17.17 -4.34 16.01
CA TRP A 39 -16.35 -5.15 15.09
C TRP A 39 -16.57 -4.77 13.62
N LYS A 40 -17.77 -4.33 13.23
CA LYS A 40 -18.00 -3.73 11.91
C LYS A 40 -17.15 -2.46 11.72
N LYS A 41 -17.11 -1.57 12.72
CA LYS A 41 -16.27 -0.37 12.69
C LYS A 41 -14.78 -0.72 12.65
N PHE A 42 -14.34 -1.71 13.43
CA PHE A 42 -12.97 -2.21 13.39
C PHE A 42 -12.56 -2.66 11.98
N LYS A 43 -13.40 -3.48 11.30
CA LYS A 43 -13.13 -3.92 9.92
C LYS A 43 -13.00 -2.75 8.95
N ALA A 44 -13.88 -1.75 9.06
CA ALA A 44 -13.83 -0.54 8.24
C ALA A 44 -12.53 0.23 8.49
N ASN A 45 -12.21 0.52 9.75
CA ASN A 45 -11.00 1.23 10.15
C ASN A 45 -9.73 0.50 9.74
N PHE A 46 -9.70 -0.83 9.84
CA PHE A 46 -8.58 -1.65 9.39
C PHE A 46 -8.33 -1.49 7.88
N CYS A 47 -9.40 -1.54 7.08
CA CYS A 47 -9.30 -1.34 5.63
C CYS A 47 -8.88 0.10 5.28
N GLU A 48 -9.42 1.08 5.99
CA GLU A 48 -9.10 2.51 5.81
C GLU A 48 -7.65 2.80 6.17
N PHE A 49 -7.15 2.24 7.27
CA PHE A 49 -5.75 2.39 7.69
C PHE A 49 -4.77 1.97 6.59
N ILE A 50 -5.01 0.83 5.95
CA ILE A 50 -4.15 0.33 4.85
C ILE A 50 -4.18 1.32 3.68
N ALA A 51 -5.35 1.84 3.32
CA ALA A 51 -5.48 2.83 2.25
C ALA A 51 -4.73 4.13 2.57
N VAL A 52 -4.89 4.65 3.80
CA VAL A 52 -4.20 5.86 4.27
C VAL A 52 -2.69 5.64 4.32
N LEU A 53 -2.22 4.50 4.81
CA LEU A 53 -0.79 4.15 4.84
C LEU A 53 -0.16 4.26 3.45
N VAL A 54 -0.76 3.61 2.45
CA VAL A 54 -0.28 3.66 1.06
C VAL A 54 -0.32 5.08 0.50
N GLN A 55 -1.37 5.85 0.78
CA GLN A 55 -1.48 7.25 0.36
C GLN A 55 -0.41 8.14 0.99
N GLN A 56 -0.03 7.93 2.25
CA GLN A 56 1.04 8.73 2.87
C GLN A 56 2.43 8.33 2.35
N CYS A 57 2.62 7.07 1.97
CA CYS A 57 3.88 6.57 1.44
C CYS A 57 4.10 6.86 -0.06
N GLN A 58 3.09 7.34 -0.79
CA GLN A 58 3.07 7.42 -2.26
C GLN A 58 4.18 8.28 -2.90
N CYS A 59 4.80 9.20 -2.16
CA CYS A 59 5.75 10.17 -2.73
C CYS A 59 7.22 9.70 -2.75
N SER A 60 7.59 8.66 -1.98
CA SER A 60 8.98 8.21 -1.91
C SER A 60 9.12 6.82 -1.28
N ILE A 61 8.41 6.57 -0.19
CA ILE A 61 8.57 5.35 0.63
C ILE A 61 7.94 4.12 -0.08
N LEU A 62 6.93 4.32 -0.93
CA LEU A 62 6.33 3.21 -1.69
C LEU A 62 7.33 2.52 -2.63
N TYR A 63 8.34 3.26 -3.11
CA TYR A 63 9.29 2.82 -4.16
C TYR A 63 10.69 2.55 -3.61
N ASP A 64 10.83 2.38 -2.29
CA ASP A 64 12.12 2.16 -1.63
C ASP A 64 12.65 0.72 -1.76
N ASN A 65 11.95 -0.16 -2.50
CA ASN A 65 12.24 -1.60 -2.64
C ASN A 65 12.39 -2.33 -1.30
N TYR A 66 11.79 -1.81 -0.23
CA TYR A 66 11.92 -2.39 1.10
C TYR A 66 10.58 -2.49 1.81
N LEU A 67 9.83 -1.39 1.95
CA LEU A 67 8.58 -1.38 2.69
C LEU A 67 7.55 -2.31 2.03
N MET A 68 7.30 -2.13 0.73
CA MET A 68 6.31 -2.91 0.00
C MET A 68 6.71 -4.39 -0.11
N ASP A 69 7.97 -4.70 -0.39
CA ASP A 69 8.48 -6.07 -0.45
C ASP A 69 8.37 -6.79 0.90
N THR A 70 8.67 -6.08 1.99
CA THR A 70 8.53 -6.62 3.35
C THR A 70 7.06 -6.88 3.68
N ILE A 71 6.16 -5.94 3.37
CA ILE A 71 4.71 -6.08 3.62
C ILE A 71 4.14 -7.22 2.76
N ILE A 72 4.47 -7.29 1.48
CA ILE A 72 3.99 -8.34 0.57
C ILE A 72 4.49 -9.70 1.03
N SER A 73 5.78 -9.82 1.40
CA SER A 73 6.36 -11.08 1.89
C SER A 73 5.70 -11.54 3.18
N LEU A 74 5.47 -10.63 4.13
CA LEU A 74 4.77 -10.93 5.37
C LEU A 74 3.33 -11.38 5.13
N LEU A 75 2.57 -10.60 4.36
CA LEU A 75 1.15 -10.91 4.08
C LEU A 75 1.00 -12.23 3.33
N THR A 76 1.90 -12.52 2.38
CA THR A 76 1.94 -13.78 1.64
C THR A 76 2.24 -14.95 2.58
N GLY A 77 3.25 -14.82 3.45
CA GLY A 77 3.58 -15.85 4.44
C GLY A 77 2.42 -16.13 5.42
N LEU A 78 1.70 -15.09 5.84
CA LEU A 78 0.51 -15.23 6.69
C LEU A 78 -0.70 -15.83 5.94
N ALA A 79 -0.85 -15.51 4.65
CA ALA A 79 -1.92 -16.03 3.79
C ALA A 79 -1.78 -17.54 3.54
N ASP A 80 -0.56 -18.06 3.58
CA ASP A 80 -0.23 -19.49 3.42
C ASP A 80 -0.13 -20.23 4.77
N SER A 81 -0.62 -19.63 5.87
CA SER A 81 -0.63 -20.26 7.19
C SER A 81 -1.78 -21.28 7.34
N MET A 82 -1.59 -22.34 8.15
CA MET A 82 -2.70 -23.22 8.55
C MET A 82 -3.71 -22.55 9.50
N VAL A 83 -3.39 -21.39 10.08
CA VAL A 83 -4.27 -20.65 11.01
C VAL A 83 -5.28 -19.79 10.23
N ARG A 84 -6.58 -20.08 10.37
CA ARG A 84 -7.68 -19.37 9.67
C ARG A 84 -7.65 -17.86 9.92
N ALA A 85 -7.41 -17.44 11.16
CA ALA A 85 -7.36 -16.04 11.54
C ALA A 85 -6.29 -15.26 10.75
N PHE A 86 -5.12 -15.86 10.54
CA PHE A 86 -4.05 -15.26 9.75
C PHE A 86 -4.41 -15.19 8.28
N ARG A 87 -4.84 -16.31 7.69
CA ARG A 87 -5.21 -16.33 6.27
C ARG A 87 -6.25 -15.27 5.94
N HIS A 88 -7.35 -15.26 6.69
CA HIS A 88 -8.44 -14.33 6.41
C HIS A 88 -8.00 -12.87 6.59
N THR A 89 -7.22 -12.58 7.63
CA THR A 89 -6.74 -11.22 7.90
C THR A 89 -5.72 -10.75 6.87
N SER A 90 -4.75 -11.58 6.52
CA SER A 90 -3.70 -11.22 5.57
C SER A 90 -4.23 -11.12 4.14
N THR A 91 -5.12 -12.01 3.71
CA THR A 91 -5.76 -11.91 2.38
C THR A 91 -6.58 -10.62 2.27
N LEU A 92 -7.37 -10.27 3.30
CA LEU A 92 -8.10 -9.00 3.31
C LEU A 92 -7.16 -7.80 3.23
N ALA A 93 -6.07 -7.82 4.02
CA ALA A 93 -5.09 -6.76 4.03
C ALA A 93 -4.39 -6.61 2.67
N ALA A 94 -3.99 -7.72 2.05
CA ALA A 94 -3.35 -7.76 0.74
C ALA A 94 -4.27 -7.21 -0.37
N MET A 95 -5.55 -7.59 -0.35
CA MET A 95 -6.53 -7.06 -1.32
C MET A 95 -6.74 -5.55 -1.15
N LYS A 96 -6.76 -5.04 0.08
CA LYS A 96 -6.86 -3.60 0.36
C LYS A 96 -5.59 -2.85 -0.02
N LEU A 97 -4.42 -3.43 0.23
CA LEU A 97 -3.12 -2.90 -0.17
C LEU A 97 -3.06 -2.75 -1.69
N LEU A 98 -3.38 -3.81 -2.43
CA LEU A 98 -3.41 -3.80 -3.90
C LEU A 98 -4.36 -2.71 -4.44
N THR A 99 -5.57 -2.63 -3.88
CA THR A 99 -6.56 -1.61 -4.28
C THR A 99 -6.02 -0.20 -4.06
N ALA A 100 -5.37 0.05 -2.92
CA ALA A 100 -4.81 1.36 -2.59
C ALA A 100 -3.64 1.72 -3.53
N VAL A 101 -2.76 0.77 -3.84
CA VAL A 101 -1.64 0.99 -4.78
C VAL A 101 -2.17 1.31 -6.18
N VAL A 102 -3.15 0.56 -6.67
CA VAL A 102 -3.79 0.85 -7.97
C VAL A 102 -4.43 2.24 -7.97
N SER A 103 -5.10 2.64 -6.89
CA SER A 103 -5.67 3.98 -6.77
C SER A 103 -4.60 5.09 -6.81
N VAL A 104 -3.45 4.88 -6.17
CA VAL A 104 -2.32 5.82 -6.23
C VAL A 104 -1.78 5.90 -7.66
N HIS A 105 -1.57 4.76 -8.33
CA HIS A 105 -1.09 4.73 -9.71
C HIS A 105 -2.03 5.48 -10.66
N LEU A 106 -3.34 5.25 -10.56
CA LEU A 106 -4.34 5.98 -11.35
C LEU A 106 -4.31 7.49 -11.07
N ASN A 107 -4.18 7.90 -9.81
CA ASN A 107 -4.08 9.32 -9.45
C ASN A 107 -2.80 9.96 -10.01
N LEU A 108 -1.67 9.24 -9.99
CA LEU A 108 -0.41 9.69 -10.58
C LEU A 108 -0.53 9.88 -12.09
N ASP A 109 -1.18 8.96 -12.80
CA ASP A 109 -1.38 9.06 -14.24
C ASP A 109 -2.28 10.25 -14.62
N VAL A 110 -3.38 10.46 -13.89
CA VAL A 110 -4.23 11.64 -14.04
C VAL A 110 -3.44 12.93 -13.78
N ASN A 111 -2.62 12.96 -12.73
CA ASN A 111 -1.78 14.12 -12.40
C ASN A 111 -0.74 14.40 -13.49
N LYS A 112 -0.13 13.36 -14.06
CA LYS A 112 0.82 13.44 -15.18
C LYS A 112 0.15 14.02 -16.43
N HIS A 113 -1.03 13.53 -16.80
CA HIS A 113 -1.79 14.05 -17.93
C HIS A 113 -2.23 15.51 -17.71
N ASN A 114 -2.67 15.86 -16.52
CA ASN A 114 -3.04 17.23 -16.16
C ASN A 114 -1.84 18.18 -16.20
N ALA A 115 -0.70 17.78 -15.63
CA ALA A 115 0.54 18.58 -15.66
C ALA A 115 1.03 18.80 -17.10
N GLN A 116 0.94 17.78 -17.96
CA GLN A 116 1.31 17.88 -19.37
C GLN A 116 0.39 18.85 -20.14
N ARG A 117 -0.94 18.74 -19.95
CA ARG A 117 -1.89 19.67 -20.59
C ARG A 117 -1.69 21.11 -20.13
N LEU A 118 -1.49 21.33 -18.83
CA LEU A 118 -1.19 22.66 -18.28
C LEU A 118 0.08 23.25 -18.90
N TYR A 119 1.13 22.44 -19.06
CA TYR A 119 2.35 22.86 -19.72
C TYR A 119 2.11 23.25 -21.19
N GLU A 120 1.36 22.46 -21.96
CA GLU A 120 1.07 22.77 -23.36
C GLU A 120 0.23 24.03 -23.55
N VAL A 121 -0.73 24.28 -22.65
CA VAL A 121 -1.54 25.51 -22.65
C VAL A 121 -0.66 26.73 -22.35
N GLU A 122 0.17 26.66 -21.32
CA GLU A 122 1.05 27.79 -20.95
C GLU A 122 2.14 28.02 -22.01
N LYS A 123 2.65 26.97 -22.65
CA LYS A 123 3.59 27.07 -23.77
C LYS A 123 2.99 27.78 -24.98
N LYS A 124 1.71 27.55 -25.28
CA LYS A 124 0.99 28.25 -26.35
C LYS A 124 0.69 29.71 -26.01
N ARG A 125 0.77 30.09 -24.72
CA ARG A 125 0.52 31.44 -24.21
C ARG A 125 1.80 32.29 -24.22
N ILE A 126 2.45 32.44 -25.37
CA ILE A 126 3.67 33.26 -25.51
C ILE A 126 3.28 34.74 -25.44
N SER A 127 3.28 35.31 -24.23
CA SER A 127 3.26 36.76 -24.00
C SER A 127 3.86 37.12 -22.63
N GLY A 128 5.15 37.45 -22.61
CA GLY A 128 5.82 38.16 -21.50
C GLY A 128 6.75 37.34 -20.60
N LYS A 129 7.76 38.02 -20.02
CA LYS A 129 8.78 37.45 -19.09
C LYS A 129 8.20 36.70 -17.88
N ARG A 130 6.97 37.02 -17.46
CA ARG A 130 6.25 36.36 -16.36
C ARG A 130 5.78 34.94 -16.72
N THR A 131 5.53 34.69 -18.01
CA THR A 131 5.18 33.37 -18.57
C THR A 131 6.39 32.43 -18.55
N SER A 132 7.60 32.95 -18.78
CA SER A 132 8.86 32.17 -18.72
C SER A 132 9.10 31.55 -17.34
N TYR A 133 8.88 32.31 -16.26
CA TYR A 133 9.07 31.81 -14.89
C TYR A 133 8.02 30.76 -14.50
N ARG A 134 6.77 30.95 -14.93
CA ARG A 134 5.69 29.95 -14.75
C ARG A 134 5.98 28.67 -15.53
N LEU A 135 6.50 28.78 -16.74
CA LEU A 135 6.90 27.63 -17.55
C LEU A 135 8.02 26.82 -16.89
N ASP A 136 9.04 27.47 -16.34
CA ASP A 136 10.11 26.80 -15.59
C ASP A 136 9.59 26.04 -14.35
N GLN A 137 8.64 26.62 -13.60
CA GLN A 137 8.02 25.93 -12.46
C GLN A 137 7.19 24.72 -12.89
N LEU A 138 6.43 24.84 -13.98
CA LEU A 138 5.64 23.74 -14.54
C LEU A 138 6.53 22.63 -15.09
N GLU A 139 7.66 22.97 -15.69
CA GLU A 139 8.64 22.00 -16.19
C GLU A 139 9.33 21.25 -15.04
N ARG A 140 9.68 21.93 -13.94
CA ARG A 140 10.19 21.28 -12.73
C ARG A 140 9.18 20.30 -12.13
N LYS A 141 7.92 20.73 -11.94
CA LYS A 141 6.84 19.85 -11.46
C LYS A 141 6.61 18.66 -12.38
N ARG A 142 6.72 18.85 -13.70
CA ARG A 142 6.59 17.75 -14.68
C ARG A 142 7.74 16.75 -14.57
N LYS A 143 8.98 17.21 -14.36
CA LYS A 143 10.14 16.33 -14.14
C LYS A 143 9.96 15.50 -12.87
N GLU A 144 9.56 16.13 -11.78
CA GLU A 144 9.31 15.46 -10.50
C GLU A 144 8.21 14.39 -10.62
N VAL A 145 7.07 14.71 -11.25
CA VAL A 145 5.98 13.74 -11.49
C VAL A 145 6.42 12.61 -12.45
N ARG A 146 7.28 12.91 -13.43
CA ARG A 146 7.83 11.91 -14.36
C ARG A 146 8.81 10.98 -13.66
N GLU A 147 9.68 11.48 -12.79
CA GLU A 147 10.63 10.70 -12.01
C GLU A 147 9.90 9.74 -11.06
N VAL A 148 8.86 10.19 -10.36
CA VAL A 148 8.01 9.35 -9.50
C VAL A 148 7.26 8.29 -10.32
N SER A 149 6.74 8.62 -11.50
CA SER A 149 6.12 7.65 -12.42
C SER A 149 7.11 6.58 -12.87
N CYS A 150 8.32 6.96 -13.26
CA CYS A 150 9.34 6.02 -13.73
C CYS A 150 9.85 5.07 -12.63
N MET A 151 9.80 5.46 -11.36
CA MET A 151 10.13 4.55 -10.24
C MET A 151 9.03 3.51 -9.98
N GLY A 152 7.79 3.75 -10.45
CA GLY A 152 6.68 2.80 -10.31
C GLY A 152 6.46 1.87 -11.50
N ASP A 153 7.16 2.08 -12.61
CA ASP A 153 7.08 1.28 -13.83
C ASP A 153 8.24 0.26 -13.97
N LEU A 154 9.17 0.21 -13.00
CA LEU A 154 10.27 -0.77 -12.88
C LEU A 154 9.86 -1.97 -12.02
#